data_AF-A0A8T5YM33-F1
#
_entry.id   AF-A0A8T5YM33-F1
#
_cell.length_a   1.000
_cell.length_b   1.000
_cell.length_c   1.000
_cell.angle_alpha   90.00
_cell.angle_beta   90.00
_cell.angle_gamma   90.00
#
_symmetry.space_group_name_H-M   'P 1'
#
loop_
_entity.id
_entity.type
_entity.pdbx_description
1 polymer ?
#
loop_
_entity_poly.entity_id
_entity_poly.type
_entity_poly.pdbx_seq_one_letter_code
_entity_poly.pdbx_strand_id
1 'polypeptide(L)'
;MASHDLSVFLEEFGATVNLTLPGIVSEKERLLLKLLMEGMSVTEISQYRNRSAKTISHQKKQLYEKLGIQSDITFWRDIFFQYHPQVISGKGNKNNFYIPDNRCHHIVTPEAISLALENHEFKPWIQPVFCAQTGVLTGCEVLVRWEHPQTGIIPPDQFIPLAE
;
A
#
# COMPACT_ATOMS: atom_id res chain seq x y z
N MET A 1 19.15 -12.69 -20.00
CA MET A 1 19.50 -11.42 -19.31
C MET A 1 19.38 -11.70 -17.81
N ALA A 2 20.38 -11.38 -17.00
CA ALA A 2 20.33 -11.70 -15.57
C ALA A 2 19.14 -10.98 -14.90
N SER A 3 18.36 -11.69 -14.10
CA SER A 3 17.31 -11.13 -13.23
C SER A 3 17.76 -11.27 -11.78
N HIS A 4 17.36 -10.33 -10.93
CA HIS A 4 17.74 -10.34 -9.52
C HIS A 4 16.50 -10.22 -8.66
N ASP A 5 16.39 -11.09 -7.66
CA ASP A 5 15.28 -11.05 -6.73
C ASP A 5 15.56 -10.06 -5.60
N LEU A 6 14.51 -9.33 -5.21
CA LEU A 6 14.48 -8.40 -4.09
C LEU A 6 13.30 -8.77 -3.20
N SER A 7 13.57 -8.98 -1.91
CA SER A 7 12.55 -9.20 -0.89
C SER A 7 12.55 -8.04 0.10
N VAL A 8 11.39 -7.45 0.33
CA VAL A 8 11.19 -6.33 1.26
C VAL A 8 10.09 -6.69 2.25
N PHE A 9 10.37 -6.59 3.54
CA PHE A 9 9.37 -6.79 4.58
C PHE A 9 8.77 -5.42 4.94
N LEU A 10 7.46 -5.30 4.81
CA LEU A 10 6.71 -4.11 5.16
C LEU A 10 6.10 -4.34 6.54
N GLU A 11 6.77 -3.84 7.58
CA GLU A 11 6.42 -4.06 8.98
C GLU A 11 4.99 -3.59 9.29
N GLU A 12 4.62 -2.40 8.79
CA GLU A 12 3.28 -1.82 8.95
C GLU A 12 2.16 -2.75 8.45
N PHE A 13 2.43 -3.56 7.43
CA PHE A 13 1.46 -4.47 6.83
C PHE A 13 1.67 -5.94 7.22
N GLY A 14 2.73 -6.27 7.95
CA GLY A 14 3.11 -7.64 8.28
C GLY A 14 3.30 -8.54 7.05
N ALA A 15 3.79 -7.98 5.94
CA ALA A 15 3.84 -8.65 4.65
C ALA A 15 5.23 -8.53 3.99
N THR A 16 5.64 -9.57 3.27
CA THR A 16 6.85 -9.57 2.45
C THR A 16 6.50 -9.41 0.98
N VAL A 17 7.08 -8.41 0.33
CA VAL A 17 6.96 -8.18 -1.11
C VAL A 17 8.21 -8.72 -1.80
N ASN A 18 8.03 -9.66 -2.72
CA ASN A 18 9.08 -10.21 -3.56
C ASN A 18 8.96 -9.66 -4.98
N LEU A 19 10.07 -9.17 -5.52
CA LEU A 19 10.18 -8.53 -6.83
C LEU A 19 11.31 -9.18 -7.61
N THR A 20 11.07 -9.50 -8.87
CA THR A 20 12.13 -9.89 -9.81
C THR A 20 12.47 -8.69 -10.68
N LEU A 21 13.67 -8.14 -10.48
CA LEU A 21 14.14 -6.92 -11.14
C LEU A 21 15.04 -7.25 -12.34
N PRO A 22 15.04 -6.39 -13.37
CA PRO A 22 15.94 -6.54 -14.51
C PRO A 22 17.40 -6.32 -14.08
N GLY A 23 18.34 -7.07 -14.64
CA GLY A 23 19.77 -7.00 -14.30
C GLY A 23 20.48 -5.68 -14.64
N ILE A 24 19.77 -4.71 -15.19
CA ILE A 24 20.24 -3.32 -15.36
C ILE A 24 20.29 -2.54 -14.03
N VAL A 25 19.61 -3.05 -13.00
CA VAL A 25 19.55 -2.44 -11.66
C VAL A 25 20.74 -2.93 -10.83
N SER A 26 21.63 -2.01 -10.48
CA SER A 26 22.81 -2.29 -9.66
C SER A 26 22.45 -2.65 -8.22
N GLU A 27 23.38 -3.25 -7.47
CA GLU A 27 23.19 -3.56 -6.05
C GLU A 27 22.86 -2.33 -5.20
N LYS A 28 23.52 -1.20 -5.47
CA LYS A 28 23.26 0.08 -4.77
C LYS A 28 21.86 0.61 -5.03
N GLU A 29 21.36 0.41 -6.26
CA GLU A 29 20.01 0.79 -6.67
C GLU A 29 18.96 -0.14 -6.07
N ARG A 30 19.22 -1.44 -5.98
CA ARG A 30 18.35 -2.40 -5.28
C ARG A 30 18.22 -2.06 -3.79
N LEU A 31 19.32 -1.69 -3.13
CA LEU A 31 19.28 -1.21 -1.75
C LEU A 31 18.46 0.08 -1.64
N LEU A 32 18.66 1.05 -2.55
CA LEU A 32 17.86 2.27 -2.55
C LEU A 32 16.36 1.98 -2.74
N LEU A 33 16.01 1.09 -3.68
CA LEU A 33 14.64 0.66 -3.91
C LEU A 33 14.03 0.02 -2.65
N LYS A 34 14.78 -0.85 -1.98
CA LYS A 34 14.34 -1.49 -0.73
C LYS A 34 13.96 -0.45 0.32
N LEU A 35 14.83 0.51 0.59
CA LEU A 35 14.57 1.55 1.60
C LEU A 35 13.37 2.43 1.22
N LEU A 36 13.19 2.74 -0.07
CA LEU A 36 12.02 3.47 -0.55
C LEU A 36 10.73 2.66 -0.38
N MET A 37 10.75 1.35 -0.61
CA MET A 37 9.62 0.46 -0.38
C MET A 37 9.29 0.32 1.11
N GLU A 38 10.28 0.38 1.99
CA GLU A 38 10.10 0.42 3.45
C GLU A 38 9.54 1.77 3.93
N GLY A 39 9.26 2.72 3.03
CA GLY A 39 8.64 4.01 3.35
C GLY A 39 9.63 5.10 3.76
N MET A 40 10.94 4.85 3.69
CA MET A 40 11.94 5.84 4.06
C MET A 40 12.00 7.00 3.07
N SER A 41 12.05 8.22 3.59
CA SER A 41 12.27 9.44 2.82
C SER A 41 13.72 9.57 2.33
N VAL A 42 13.94 10.43 1.33
CA VAL A 42 15.29 10.76 0.82
C VAL A 42 16.20 11.25 1.94
N THR A 43 15.66 12.01 2.90
CA THR A 43 16.41 12.54 4.04
C THR A 43 16.87 11.43 4.96
N GLU A 44 15.98 10.50 5.33
CA GLU A 44 16.30 9.35 6.21
C GLU A 44 17.31 8.42 5.53
N ILE A 45 17.12 8.13 4.24
CA ILE A 45 18.06 7.32 3.45
C ILE A 45 19.44 7.98 3.39
N SER A 46 19.50 9.31 3.30
CA SER A 46 20.76 10.05 3.27
C SER A 46 21.56 9.88 4.57
N GLN A 47 20.87 9.92 5.71
CA GLN A 47 21.46 9.68 7.04
C GLN A 47 21.89 8.22 7.17
N TYR A 48 21.02 7.28 6.82
CA TYR A 48 21.30 5.83 6.88
C TYR A 48 22.53 5.44 6.04
N ARG A 49 22.69 6.01 4.84
CA ARG A 49 23.79 5.69 3.93
C ARG A 49 25.02 6.57 4.11
N ASN A 50 25.00 7.53 5.05
CA ASN A 50 26.02 8.55 5.22
C ASN A 50 26.39 9.26 3.90
N ARG A 51 25.37 9.78 3.20
CA ARG A 51 25.50 10.50 1.92
C ARG A 51 24.68 11.79 1.95
N SER A 52 24.96 12.70 1.03
CA SER A 52 24.14 13.90 0.90
C SER A 52 22.75 13.58 0.35
N ALA A 53 21.72 14.32 0.78
CA ALA A 53 20.36 14.20 0.24
C ALA A 53 20.32 14.44 -1.28
N LYS A 54 21.19 15.31 -1.81
CA LYS A 54 21.35 15.54 -3.25
C LYS A 54 21.79 14.26 -3.98
N THR A 55 22.73 13.51 -3.40
CA THR A 55 23.20 12.24 -3.95
C THR A 55 22.09 11.19 -3.97
N ILE A 56 21.33 11.07 -2.89
CA ILE A 56 20.21 10.12 -2.82
C ILE A 56 19.09 10.50 -3.79
N SER A 57 18.75 11.79 -3.87
CA SER A 57 17.77 12.33 -4.84
C SER A 57 18.17 12.02 -6.29
N HIS A 58 19.44 12.23 -6.64
CA HIS A 58 19.96 11.89 -7.97
C HIS A 58 19.88 10.39 -8.27
N GLN A 59 20.28 9.54 -7.31
CA GLN A 59 20.19 8.08 -7.47
C GLN A 59 18.73 7.60 -7.58
N LYS A 60 17.81 8.20 -6.83
CA LYS A 60 16.37 7.91 -6.90
C LYS A 60 15.83 8.23 -8.29
N LYS A 61 16.20 9.38 -8.86
CA LYS A 61 15.82 9.76 -10.22
C LYS A 61 16.32 8.76 -11.26
N GLN A 62 17.60 8.38 -11.20
CA GLN A 62 18.17 7.38 -12.11
C GLN A 62 17.49 6.02 -11.98
N LEU A 63 17.19 5.59 -10.75
CA LEU A 63 16.46 4.37 -10.47
C LEU A 63 15.05 4.42 -11.09
N TYR A 64 14.34 5.53 -10.92
CA TYR A 64 12.99 5.71 -11.45
C TYR A 64 12.97 5.65 -12.98
N GLU A 65 13.92 6.31 -13.64
CA GLU A 65 14.09 6.23 -15.10
C GLU A 65 14.35 4.80 -15.58
N LYS A 66 15.19 4.03 -14.87
CA LYS A 66 15.47 2.62 -15.20
C LYS A 66 14.28 1.71 -14.98
N LEU A 67 13.47 1.99 -13.96
CA LEU A 67 12.32 1.17 -13.58
C LEU A 67 11.02 1.64 -14.23
N GLY A 68 11.03 2.68 -15.07
CA GLY A 68 9.82 3.23 -15.68
C GLY A 68 8.86 3.89 -14.69
N ILE A 69 9.33 4.27 -13.50
CA ILE A 69 8.51 4.90 -12.45
C ILE A 69 8.41 6.40 -12.73
N GLN A 70 7.19 6.92 -12.77
CA GLN A 70 6.96 8.31 -13.15
C GLN A 70 7.18 9.30 -11.98
N SER A 71 6.72 8.95 -10.79
CA SER A 71 6.77 9.82 -9.61
C SER A 71 6.63 9.04 -8.30
N ASP A 72 6.87 9.72 -7.18
CA ASP A 72 6.68 9.16 -5.84
C ASP A 72 5.24 8.69 -5.60
N ILE A 73 4.27 9.44 -6.14
CA ILE A 73 2.84 9.15 -6.01
C ILE A 73 2.48 7.88 -6.78
N THR A 74 3.11 7.65 -7.92
CA THR A 74 2.83 6.50 -8.79
C THR A 74 3.72 5.29 -8.50
N PHE A 75 4.66 5.43 -7.58
CA PHE A 75 5.70 4.45 -7.27
C PHE A 75 5.16 3.02 -7.16
N TRP A 76 4.25 2.78 -6.21
CA TRP A 76 3.71 1.44 -6.00
C TRP A 76 2.90 0.94 -7.18
N ARG A 77 2.09 1.79 -7.80
CA ARG A 77 1.31 1.44 -8.99
C ARG A 77 2.21 0.96 -10.11
N ASP A 78 3.22 1.76 -10.46
CA ASP A 78 4.14 1.46 -11.55
C ASP A 78 4.91 0.16 -11.26
N ILE A 79 5.35 -0.05 -10.00
CA ILE A 79 5.95 -1.31 -9.55
C ILE A 79 5.00 -2.51 -9.71
N PHE A 80 3.73 -2.37 -9.29
CA PHE A 80 2.74 -3.44 -9.34
C PHE A 80 2.41 -3.87 -10.77
N PHE A 81 2.21 -2.90 -11.67
CA PHE A 81 1.84 -3.17 -13.06
C PHE A 81 3.01 -3.66 -13.89
N GLN A 82 4.23 -3.21 -13.62
CA GLN A 82 5.38 -3.54 -14.45
C GLN A 82 6.11 -4.80 -14.00
N TYR A 83 6.18 -5.05 -12.69
CA TYR A 83 6.99 -6.13 -12.13
C TYR A 83 6.18 -7.22 -11.43
N HIS A 84 4.85 -7.06 -11.34
CA HIS A 84 3.92 -8.05 -10.77
C HIS A 84 4.46 -8.72 -9.50
N PRO A 85 4.74 -7.93 -8.43
CA PRO A 85 5.32 -8.45 -7.20
C PRO A 85 4.46 -9.54 -6.57
N GLN A 86 5.12 -10.52 -5.98
CA GLN A 86 4.46 -11.49 -5.12
C GLN A 86 4.42 -10.96 -3.70
N VAL A 87 3.22 -10.80 -3.14
CA VAL A 87 3.04 -10.38 -1.74
C VAL A 87 2.70 -11.60 -0.90
N ILE A 88 3.53 -11.88 0.09
CA ILE A 88 3.38 -12.99 1.04
C ILE A 88 3.05 -12.38 2.41
N SER A 89 1.83 -12.57 2.88
CA SER A 89 1.46 -12.21 4.26
C SER A 89 2.20 -13.11 5.26
N GLY A 90 2.83 -12.51 6.28
CA GLY A 90 3.52 -13.22 7.36
C GLY A 90 2.56 -14.00 8.28
N LYS A 91 1.25 -13.76 8.17
CA LYS A 91 0.21 -14.61 8.76
C LYS A 91 -0.45 -15.39 7.64
N GLY A 92 -0.24 -16.71 7.65
CA GLY A 92 -0.64 -17.61 6.57
C GLY A 92 -2.07 -17.40 6.09
N ASN A 93 -2.21 -16.82 4.90
CA ASN A 93 -3.08 -17.37 3.87
C ASN A 93 -2.61 -16.86 2.51
N LYS A 94 -2.38 -17.78 1.57
CA LYS A 94 -2.01 -17.46 0.19
C LYS A 94 -3.27 -16.94 -0.51
N ASN A 95 -3.13 -15.81 -1.19
CA ASN A 95 -4.19 -15.04 -1.86
C ASN A 95 -5.16 -14.38 -0.88
N ASN A 96 -4.89 -13.14 -0.50
CA ASN A 96 -5.92 -12.14 -0.25
C ASN A 96 -5.27 -10.75 -0.23
N PHE A 97 -5.57 -9.94 -1.25
CA PHE A 97 -5.85 -8.52 -0.99
C PHE A 97 -6.79 -8.50 0.22
N TYR A 98 -6.53 -7.65 1.23
CA TYR A 98 -7.31 -7.60 2.47
C TYR A 98 -8.84 -7.68 2.19
N ILE A 99 -9.40 -8.88 2.32
CA ILE A 99 -10.81 -9.14 2.58
C ILE A 99 -10.76 -9.63 4.02
N PRO A 100 -11.15 -8.83 5.02
CA PRO A 100 -11.23 -9.31 6.40
C PRO A 100 -12.14 -10.55 6.44
N ASP A 101 -11.62 -11.62 7.06
CA ASP A 101 -12.33 -12.87 7.28
C ASP A 101 -13.50 -12.60 8.23
N ASN A 102 -14.73 -12.54 7.67
CA ASN A 102 -16.01 -12.29 8.36
C ASN A 102 -16.43 -13.44 9.29
N ARG A 103 -15.61 -13.79 10.29
CA ARG A 103 -15.98 -14.84 11.28
C ARG A 103 -16.33 -14.35 12.67
N CYS A 104 -16.30 -13.04 12.91
CA CYS A 104 -17.04 -12.46 14.04
C CYS A 104 -18.40 -12.02 13.52
N HIS A 105 -19.42 -12.86 13.69
CA HIS A 105 -20.82 -12.43 13.54
C HIS A 105 -21.13 -11.44 14.66
N HIS A 106 -20.76 -10.17 14.48
CA HIS A 106 -21.33 -9.11 15.28
C HIS A 106 -22.73 -8.86 14.72
N ILE A 107 -23.75 -9.03 15.56
CA ILE A 107 -25.12 -8.73 15.14
C ILE A 107 -25.20 -7.21 15.01
N VAL A 108 -25.28 -6.72 13.77
CA VAL A 108 -25.56 -5.32 13.48
C VAL A 108 -27.05 -5.08 13.72
N THR A 109 -27.38 -4.14 14.61
CA THR A 109 -28.75 -3.71 14.85
C THR A 109 -28.90 -2.21 14.61
N PRO A 110 -30.11 -1.69 14.38
CA PRO A 110 -30.34 -0.25 14.24
C PRO A 110 -29.87 0.57 15.45
N GLU A 111 -29.98 0.03 16.66
CA GLU A 111 -29.48 0.66 17.89
C GLU A 111 -27.95 0.74 17.88
N ALA A 112 -27.28 -0.32 17.43
CA ALA A 112 -25.83 -0.35 17.31
C ALA A 112 -25.33 0.67 16.26
N ILE A 113 -26.03 0.79 15.13
CA ILE A 113 -25.73 1.80 14.09
C ILE A 113 -25.92 3.22 14.66
N SER A 114 -27.00 3.46 15.40
CA SER A 114 -27.29 4.77 16.01
C SER A 114 -26.20 5.15 17.01
N LEU A 115 -25.80 4.21 17.87
CA LEU A 115 -24.71 4.41 18.83
C LEU A 115 -23.37 4.67 18.13
N ALA A 116 -23.08 3.93 17.06
CA ALA A 116 -21.86 4.13 16.27
C ALA A 116 -21.81 5.49 15.57
N LEU A 117 -22.96 6.04 15.17
CA LEU A 117 -23.06 7.41 14.66
C LEU A 117 -22.74 8.43 15.76
N GLU A 118 -23.32 8.27 16.97
CA GLU A 118 -23.04 9.12 18.14
C GLU A 118 -21.57 9.08 18.54
N ASN A 119 -20.95 7.90 18.47
CA ASN A 119 -19.55 7.67 18.81
C ASN A 119 -18.57 8.04 17.67
N HIS A 120 -19.07 8.51 16.52
CA HIS A 120 -18.26 8.82 15.33
C HIS A 120 -17.40 7.65 14.83
N GLU A 121 -17.92 6.42 14.90
CA GLU A 121 -17.22 5.19 14.51
C GLU A 121 -17.22 4.96 12.99
N PHE A 122 -18.12 5.60 12.25
CA PHE A 122 -18.11 5.58 10.78
C PHE A 122 -17.06 6.54 10.23
N LYS A 123 -16.02 6.01 9.60
CA LYS A 123 -14.93 6.77 9.00
C LYS A 123 -15.01 6.77 7.47
N PRO A 124 -14.69 7.90 6.83
CA PRO A 124 -14.51 7.96 5.39
C PRO A 124 -13.13 7.43 5.04
N TRP A 125 -13.09 6.35 4.27
CA TRP A 125 -11.89 5.91 3.57
C TRP A 125 -11.89 6.46 2.15
N ILE A 126 -10.72 6.65 1.55
CA ILE A 126 -10.59 7.30 0.24
C ILE A 126 -9.89 6.34 -0.72
N GLN A 127 -10.56 6.00 -1.81
CA GLN A 127 -9.97 5.23 -2.91
C GLN A 127 -9.66 6.16 -4.09
N PRO A 128 -8.40 6.33 -4.49
CA PRO A 128 -8.05 7.18 -5.63
C PRO A 128 -8.56 6.59 -6.94
N VAL A 129 -9.04 7.47 -7.83
CA VAL A 129 -9.51 7.13 -9.18
C VAL A 129 -8.55 7.74 -10.19
N PHE A 130 -8.13 6.94 -11.17
CA PHE A 130 -7.16 7.34 -12.19
C PHE A 130 -7.78 7.27 -13.58
N CYS A 131 -7.36 8.18 -14.46
CA CYS A 131 -7.66 8.08 -15.88
C CYS A 131 -6.96 6.85 -16.47
N ALA A 132 -7.72 5.95 -17.09
CA ALA A 132 -7.17 4.72 -17.67
C ALA A 132 -6.18 4.98 -18.82
N GLN A 133 -6.35 6.08 -19.56
CA GLN A 133 -5.49 6.41 -20.71
C GLN A 133 -4.19 7.10 -20.29
N THR A 134 -4.25 7.99 -19.30
CA THR A 134 -3.11 8.86 -18.94
C THR A 134 -2.45 8.47 -17.62
N GLY A 135 -3.11 7.65 -16.79
CA GLY A 135 -2.66 7.33 -15.45
C GLY A 135 -2.70 8.52 -14.48
N VAL A 136 -3.27 9.66 -14.87
CA VAL A 136 -3.36 10.82 -13.98
C VAL A 136 -4.47 10.61 -12.96
N LEU A 137 -4.24 11.02 -11.71
CA LEU A 137 -5.26 11.06 -10.66
C LEU A 137 -6.38 12.01 -11.08
N THR A 138 -7.61 11.51 -11.24
CA THR A 138 -8.77 12.29 -11.67
C THR A 138 -9.74 12.58 -10.54
N GLY A 139 -9.67 11.83 -9.45
CA GLY A 139 -10.53 12.02 -8.29
C GLY A 139 -10.35 10.93 -7.26
N CYS A 140 -11.36 10.78 -6.41
CA CYS A 140 -11.43 9.70 -5.45
C CYS A 140 -12.88 9.32 -5.14
N GLU A 141 -13.07 8.09 -4.69
CA GLU A 141 -14.31 7.58 -4.14
C GLU A 141 -14.22 7.56 -2.61
N VAL A 142 -15.27 8.03 -1.93
CA VAL A 142 -15.38 7.94 -0.47
C VAL A 142 -16.10 6.63 -0.13
N LEU A 143 -15.43 5.79 0.64
CA LEU A 143 -15.93 4.50 1.06
C LEU A 143 -16.11 4.51 2.57
N VAL A 144 -17.34 4.35 3.04
CA VAL A 144 -17.60 4.28 4.48
C VAL A 144 -17.05 2.98 5.07
N ARG A 145 -16.42 3.09 6.24
CA ARG A 145 -15.98 1.98 7.07
C ARG A 145 -16.44 2.21 8.49
N TRP A 146 -16.96 1.17 9.14
CA TRP A 146 -17.28 1.25 10.56
C TRP A 146 -16.09 0.73 11.35
N GLU A 147 -15.36 1.63 11.99
CA GLU A 147 -14.24 1.32 12.87
C GLU A 147 -14.75 1.07 14.29
N HIS A 148 -15.27 -0.14 14.52
CA HIS A 148 -15.80 -0.51 15.83
C HIS A 148 -14.66 -0.82 16.81
N PRO A 149 -14.67 -0.26 18.04
CA PRO A 149 -13.52 -0.29 18.95
C PRO A 149 -13.10 -1.71 19.38
N GLN A 150 -14.01 -2.68 19.35
CA GLN A 150 -13.76 -4.05 19.83
C GLN A 150 -13.60 -5.07 18.71
N THR A 151 -14.30 -4.87 17.58
CA THR A 151 -14.29 -5.82 16.45
C THR A 151 -13.44 -5.37 15.28
N GLY A 152 -12.90 -4.15 15.34
CA GLY A 152 -12.15 -3.56 14.25
C GLY A 152 -13.07 -3.12 13.12
N ILE A 153 -12.56 -3.19 11.89
CA ILE A 153 -13.24 -2.64 10.71
C ILE A 153 -14.37 -3.57 10.28
N ILE A 154 -15.61 -3.10 10.38
CA ILE A 154 -16.79 -3.76 9.84
C ILE A 154 -17.03 -3.22 8.42
N PRO A 155 -17.11 -4.10 7.41
CA PRO A 155 -17.32 -3.71 6.01
C PRO A 155 -18.77 -3.25 5.74
N PRO A 156 -18.97 -2.39 4.72
CA PRO A 156 -20.28 -1.76 4.44
C PRO A 156 -21.39 -2.76 4.09
N ASP A 157 -21.06 -3.90 3.48
CA ASP A 157 -22.02 -4.96 3.18
C ASP A 157 -22.74 -5.52 4.42
N GLN A 158 -22.14 -5.39 5.61
CA GLN A 158 -22.76 -5.85 6.86
C GLN A 158 -23.74 -4.86 7.49
N PHE A 159 -23.63 -3.56 7.21
CA PHE A 159 -24.44 -2.53 7.89
C PHE A 159 -25.25 -1.63 6.96
N ILE A 160 -24.82 -1.43 5.70
CA ILE A 160 -25.55 -0.60 4.74
C ILE A 160 -26.98 -1.11 4.49
N PRO A 161 -27.25 -2.43 4.31
CA PRO A 161 -28.61 -2.91 4.10
C PRO A 161 -29.57 -2.62 5.25
N LEU A 162 -29.05 -2.38 6.46
CA LEU A 162 -29.84 -2.00 7.65
C LEU A 162 -29.94 -0.48 7.83
N ALA A 163 -29.07 0.28 7.18
CA ALA A 163 -28.97 1.73 7.30
C ALA A 163 -29.76 2.49 6.22
N GLU A 164 -30.08 1.84 5.10
CA GLU A 164 -30.96 2.35 4.02
C GLU A 164 -32.44 2.24 4.37
#